data_AF-A0A3B9SP71-F1
#
_entry.id   AF-A0A3B9SP71-F1
#
_cell.length_a   1.000
_cell.length_b   1.000
_cell.length_c   1.000
_cell.angle_alpha   90.00
_cell.angle_beta   90.00
_cell.angle_gamma   90.00
#
_symmetry.space_group_name_H-M   'P 1'
#
loop_
_entity.id
_entity.type
_entity.pdbx_description
1 polymer ?
#
loop_
_entity_poly.entity_id
_entity_poly.type
_entity_poly.pdbx_seq_one_letter_code
_entity_poly.pdbx_strand_id
1 'polypeptide(L)'
;MSLEVAGHAIAGARQVLTRAEQAFASATAAYGPGAKVGFPNTGYFLPVIYGVTGLKVARLPDIAEVLSYARRLVPPVDPSCELQQALDAGMAAMLAGEVIEAIRYLRQPQYYGAPAARTGVTWLGAADDTVLRRRGIQFVDGTAPGFAVCVGAAPDAATAVALAGELRENHLYVFMAGTSRGTSLAEQLAAQGVATGGETRLVPCGRDVTAIVF
;
A
#
# COMPACT_ATOMS: atom_id res chain seq x y z
N MET A 1 -24.77 0.70 0.85
CA MET A 1 -23.76 1.76 1.04
C MET A 1 -24.49 3.09 0.90
N SER A 2 -24.33 4.04 1.83
CA SER A 2 -25.01 5.34 1.70
C SER A 2 -24.31 6.20 0.63
N LEU A 3 -25.07 7.09 -0.03
CA LEU A 3 -24.54 8.08 -0.99
C LEU A 3 -23.40 8.92 -0.38
N GLU A 4 -23.48 9.21 0.92
CA GLU A 4 -22.45 9.95 1.67
C GLU A 4 -21.11 9.19 1.72
N VAL A 5 -21.13 7.88 2.00
CA VAL A 5 -19.91 7.06 2.04
C VAL A 5 -19.28 6.96 0.64
N ALA A 6 -20.11 6.80 -0.39
CA ALA A 6 -19.65 6.79 -1.78
C ALA A 6 -18.96 8.12 -2.15
N GLY A 7 -19.57 9.25 -1.77
CA GLY A 7 -19.00 10.58 -1.97
C GLY A 7 -17.65 10.77 -1.28
N HIS A 8 -17.51 10.32 -0.03
CA HIS A 8 -16.23 10.38 0.69
C HIS A 8 -15.14 9.50 0.04
N ALA A 9 -15.49 8.30 -0.41
CA ALA A 9 -14.55 7.42 -1.10
C ALA A 9 -14.01 8.06 -2.39
N ILE A 10 -14.91 8.63 -3.20
CA ILE A 10 -14.57 9.33 -4.45
C ILE A 10 -13.71 10.56 -4.16
N ALA A 11 -14.04 11.34 -3.12
CA ALA A 11 -13.24 12.49 -2.73
C ALA A 11 -11.82 12.08 -2.29
N GLY A 12 -11.69 11.00 -1.51
CA GLY A 12 -10.40 10.43 -1.12
C GLY A 12 -9.58 9.96 -2.33
N ALA A 13 -10.19 9.26 -3.27
CA ALA A 13 -9.54 8.81 -4.50
C ALA A 13 -8.98 9.98 -5.33
N ARG A 14 -9.74 11.07 -5.47
CA ARG A 14 -9.27 12.31 -6.13
C ARG A 14 -8.03 12.89 -5.46
N GLN A 15 -8.00 12.91 -4.12
CA GLN A 15 -6.84 13.41 -3.38
C GLN A 15 -5.60 12.55 -3.60
N VAL A 16 -5.74 11.22 -3.56
CA VAL A 16 -4.61 10.30 -3.80
C VAL A 16 -4.12 10.40 -5.24
N LEU A 17 -5.03 10.49 -6.22
CA LEU A 17 -4.67 10.69 -7.62
C LEU A 17 -3.91 12.01 -7.82
N THR A 18 -4.39 13.10 -7.25
CA THR A 18 -3.70 14.40 -7.30
C THR A 18 -2.28 14.32 -6.71
N ARG A 19 -2.12 13.63 -5.57
CA ARG A 19 -0.80 13.38 -4.96
C ARG A 19 0.11 12.58 -5.90
N ALA A 20 -0.41 11.57 -6.58
CA ALA A 20 0.35 10.77 -7.53
C ALA A 20 0.79 11.58 -8.75
N GLU A 21 -0.07 12.44 -9.29
CA GLU A 21 0.27 13.35 -10.39
C GLU A 21 1.37 14.34 -10.00
N GLN A 22 1.29 14.91 -8.80
CA GLN A 22 2.32 15.80 -8.27
C GLN A 22 3.65 15.07 -8.04
N ALA A 23 3.61 13.85 -7.48
CA ALA A 23 4.79 13.02 -7.29
C ALA A 23 5.44 12.68 -8.65
N PHE A 24 4.63 12.32 -9.64
CA PHE A 24 5.09 11.99 -10.99
C PHE A 24 5.71 13.20 -11.71
N ALA A 25 5.05 14.37 -11.68
CA ALA A 25 5.55 15.59 -12.30
C ALA A 25 6.90 16.01 -11.67
N SER A 26 6.98 16.01 -10.34
CA SER A 26 8.21 16.36 -9.63
C SER A 26 9.33 15.32 -9.84
N ALA A 27 9.01 14.02 -9.95
CA ALA A 27 10.00 12.99 -10.24
C ALA A 27 10.52 13.11 -11.68
N THR A 28 9.64 13.38 -12.63
CA THR A 28 10.01 13.59 -14.04
C THR A 28 10.95 14.78 -14.20
N ALA A 29 10.66 15.89 -13.50
CA ALA A 29 11.54 17.06 -13.49
C ALA A 29 12.92 16.77 -12.87
N ALA A 30 12.97 15.95 -11.82
CA ALA A 30 14.21 15.69 -11.08
C ALA A 30 15.11 14.61 -11.71
N TYR A 31 14.53 13.55 -12.27
CA TYR A 31 15.27 12.37 -12.73
C TYR A 31 15.22 12.14 -14.25
N GLY A 32 14.34 12.83 -14.96
CA GLY A 32 14.18 12.70 -16.41
C GLY A 32 13.59 11.36 -16.87
N PRO A 33 13.37 11.20 -18.19
CA PRO A 33 12.64 10.06 -18.77
C PRO A 33 13.41 8.72 -18.70
N GLY A 34 14.73 8.76 -18.49
CA GLY A 34 15.57 7.56 -18.41
C GLY A 34 15.52 6.83 -17.05
N ALA A 35 14.91 7.45 -16.03
CA ALA A 35 14.88 6.89 -14.69
C ALA A 35 14.00 5.63 -14.63
N LYS A 36 14.56 4.56 -14.04
CA LYS A 36 13.85 3.32 -13.78
C LYS A 36 12.97 3.46 -12.54
N VAL A 37 11.80 2.82 -12.58
CA VAL A 37 10.89 2.69 -11.44
C VAL A 37 10.47 1.23 -11.30
N GLY A 38 10.22 0.80 -10.08
CA GLY A 38 9.87 -0.57 -9.78
C GLY A 38 10.08 -0.92 -8.32
N PHE A 39 9.67 -2.13 -7.96
CA PHE A 39 9.91 -2.71 -6.64
C PHE A 39 11.09 -3.70 -6.69
N PRO A 40 11.77 -3.93 -5.56
CA PRO A 40 12.87 -4.89 -5.51
C PRO A 40 12.39 -6.32 -5.82
N ASN A 41 13.23 -7.08 -6.53
CA ASN A 41 13.10 -8.53 -6.69
C ASN A 41 11.71 -9.06 -7.12
N THR A 42 11.04 -8.35 -8.01
CA THR A 42 9.77 -8.79 -8.60
C THR A 42 9.85 -9.00 -10.12
N GLY A 43 9.20 -10.04 -10.61
CA GLY A 43 9.00 -10.30 -12.04
C GLY A 43 7.77 -9.59 -12.63
N TYR A 44 7.02 -8.83 -11.82
CA TYR A 44 5.68 -8.34 -12.15
C TYR A 44 5.57 -6.81 -12.27
N PHE A 45 6.68 -6.12 -12.57
CA PHE A 45 6.72 -4.67 -12.72
C PHE A 45 6.18 -3.93 -11.48
N LEU A 46 5.09 -3.19 -11.62
CA LEU A 46 4.27 -2.68 -10.52
C LEU A 46 3.03 -3.60 -10.42
N PRO A 47 2.97 -4.51 -9.43
CA PRO A 47 2.03 -5.63 -9.42
C PRO A 47 0.53 -5.27 -9.49
N VAL A 48 0.08 -4.21 -8.82
CA VAL A 48 -1.34 -3.80 -8.85
C VAL A 48 -1.70 -3.27 -10.24
N ILE A 49 -0.89 -2.37 -10.78
CA ILE A 49 -1.05 -1.81 -12.12
C ILE A 49 -0.99 -2.92 -13.17
N TYR A 50 0.03 -3.79 -13.10
CA TYR A 50 0.19 -4.88 -14.05
C TYR A 50 -0.97 -5.88 -13.97
N GLY A 51 -1.42 -6.25 -12.76
CA GLY A 51 -2.54 -7.16 -12.56
C GLY A 51 -3.88 -6.62 -13.06
N VAL A 52 -4.11 -5.32 -12.93
CA VAL A 52 -5.39 -4.68 -13.34
C VAL A 52 -5.40 -4.30 -14.82
N THR A 53 -4.26 -3.83 -15.36
CA THR A 53 -4.22 -3.16 -16.67
C THR A 53 -3.35 -3.89 -17.70
N GLY A 54 -2.45 -4.77 -17.27
CA GLY A 54 -1.42 -5.37 -18.12
C GLY A 54 -0.27 -4.42 -18.48
N LEU A 55 -0.28 -3.17 -18.01
CA LEU A 55 0.76 -2.18 -18.30
C LEU A 55 2.07 -2.55 -17.59
N LYS A 56 3.16 -2.63 -18.37
CA LYS A 56 4.50 -2.99 -17.89
C LYS A 56 5.29 -1.73 -17.56
N VAL A 57 5.07 -1.19 -16.37
CA VAL A 57 5.74 0.03 -15.91
C VAL A 57 7.17 -0.29 -15.46
N ALA A 58 8.16 0.24 -16.16
CA ALA A 58 9.59 0.06 -15.84
C ALA A 58 10.36 1.37 -15.76
N ARG A 59 9.82 2.47 -16.30
CA ARG A 59 10.41 3.80 -16.33
C ARG A 59 9.38 4.87 -16.02
N LEU A 60 9.83 6.05 -15.62
CA LEU A 60 8.95 7.18 -15.32
C LEU A 60 7.92 7.46 -16.43
N PRO A 61 8.27 7.53 -17.74
CA PRO A 61 7.29 7.83 -18.78
C PRO A 61 6.10 6.87 -18.84
N ASP A 62 6.29 5.60 -18.46
CA ASP A 62 5.23 4.58 -18.48
C ASP A 62 4.10 4.90 -17.48
N ILE A 63 4.40 5.67 -16.42
CA ILE A 63 3.42 6.11 -15.41
C ILE A 63 2.37 7.05 -16.02
N ALA A 64 2.69 7.78 -17.08
CA ALA A 64 1.75 8.72 -17.69
C ALA A 64 0.48 8.02 -18.19
N GLU A 65 0.63 6.81 -18.75
CA GLU A 65 -0.49 6.00 -19.21
C GLU A 65 -1.34 5.49 -18.04
N VAL A 66 -0.72 5.08 -16.95
CA VAL A 66 -1.39 4.67 -15.70
C VAL A 66 -2.23 5.80 -15.13
N LEU A 67 -1.66 7.01 -15.00
CA LEU A 67 -2.39 8.16 -14.47
C LEU A 67 -3.55 8.58 -15.40
N SER A 68 -3.36 8.46 -16.72
CA SER A 68 -4.44 8.67 -17.68
C SER A 68 -5.58 7.66 -17.50
N TYR A 69 -5.25 6.39 -17.27
CA TYR A 69 -6.24 5.35 -16.97
C TYR A 69 -6.96 5.63 -15.65
N ALA A 70 -6.21 5.92 -14.58
CA ALA A 70 -6.78 6.21 -13.26
C ALA A 70 -7.72 7.43 -13.27
N ARG A 71 -7.41 8.49 -14.03
CA ARG A 71 -8.32 9.63 -14.21
C ARG A 71 -9.68 9.24 -14.76
N ARG A 72 -9.72 8.30 -15.72
CA ARG A 72 -10.99 7.88 -16.34
C ARG A 72 -11.89 7.09 -15.40
N LEU A 73 -11.29 6.43 -14.40
CA LEU A 73 -12.02 5.69 -13.36
C LEU A 73 -12.63 6.60 -12.30
N VAL A 74 -12.06 7.79 -12.09
CA VAL A 74 -12.61 8.73 -11.11
C VAL A 74 -13.81 9.44 -11.73
N PRO A 75 -15.03 9.25 -11.20
CA PRO A 75 -16.23 9.88 -11.74
C PRO A 75 -16.14 11.41 -11.63
N PRO A 76 -16.92 12.16 -12.43
CA PRO A 76 -17.09 13.60 -12.24
C PRO A 76 -17.78 13.92 -10.89
N VAL A 77 -17.75 15.18 -10.47
CA VAL A 77 -18.39 15.61 -9.21
C VAL A 77 -19.90 15.66 -9.44
N ASP A 78 -20.61 14.58 -9.11
CA ASP A 78 -22.07 14.48 -9.25
C ASP A 78 -22.70 13.99 -7.93
N PRO A 79 -23.82 14.57 -7.45
CA PRO A 79 -24.52 14.13 -6.25
C PRO A 79 -25.07 12.69 -6.26
N SER A 80 -25.28 12.04 -7.42
CA SER A 80 -25.83 10.67 -7.48
C SER A 80 -24.74 9.59 -7.56
N CYS A 81 -23.86 9.53 -6.56
CA CYS A 81 -22.76 8.57 -6.52
C CYS A 81 -23.22 7.14 -6.17
N GLU A 82 -23.26 6.26 -7.16
CA GLU A 82 -23.62 4.84 -7.02
C GLU A 82 -22.45 3.96 -6.55
N LEU A 83 -22.74 2.73 -6.11
CA LEU A 83 -21.72 1.77 -5.64
C LEU A 83 -20.60 1.55 -6.67
N GLN A 84 -20.95 1.41 -7.95
CA GLN A 84 -19.96 1.16 -9.01
C GLN A 84 -18.93 2.28 -9.12
N GLN A 85 -19.37 3.54 -9.03
CA GLN A 85 -18.49 4.70 -9.10
C GLN A 85 -17.54 4.78 -7.91
N ALA A 86 -17.99 4.37 -6.72
CA ALA A 86 -17.12 4.26 -5.56
C ALA A 86 -16.06 3.15 -5.72
N LEU A 87 -16.42 2.03 -6.35
CA LEU A 87 -15.48 0.95 -6.65
C LEU A 87 -14.44 1.38 -7.70
N ASP A 88 -14.86 2.04 -8.78
CA ASP A 88 -13.95 2.57 -9.81
C ASP A 88 -12.99 3.61 -9.21
N ALA A 89 -13.50 4.51 -8.37
CA ALA A 89 -12.68 5.46 -7.62
C ALA A 89 -11.69 4.76 -6.67
N GLY A 90 -12.11 3.70 -6.00
CA GLY A 90 -11.22 2.87 -5.17
C GLY A 90 -10.08 2.25 -6.00
N MET A 91 -10.39 1.76 -7.19
CA MET A 91 -9.38 1.24 -8.12
C MET A 91 -8.39 2.34 -8.56
N ALA A 92 -8.89 3.54 -8.88
CA ALA A 92 -8.03 4.69 -9.19
C ALA A 92 -7.09 5.03 -8.03
N ALA A 93 -7.58 4.97 -6.78
CA ALA A 93 -6.78 5.21 -5.58
C ALA A 93 -5.67 4.17 -5.40
N MET A 94 -5.94 2.89 -5.68
CA MET A 94 -4.94 1.82 -5.63
C MET A 94 -3.84 2.02 -6.66
N LEU A 95 -4.20 2.32 -7.92
CA LEU A 95 -3.23 2.60 -8.98
C LEU A 95 -2.37 3.83 -8.65
N ALA A 96 -3.00 4.90 -8.16
CA ALA A 96 -2.30 6.11 -7.73
C ALA A 96 -1.38 5.86 -6.51
N GLY A 97 -1.81 5.03 -5.57
CA GLY A 97 -1.00 4.61 -4.42
C GLY A 97 0.26 3.87 -4.84
N GLU A 98 0.15 2.93 -5.77
CA GLU A 98 1.31 2.18 -6.29
C GLU A 98 2.28 3.09 -7.06
N VAL A 99 1.78 4.07 -7.81
CA VAL A 99 2.62 5.11 -8.43
C VAL A 99 3.41 5.90 -7.38
N ILE A 100 2.74 6.35 -6.31
CA ILE A 100 3.40 7.11 -5.23
C ILE A 100 4.51 6.28 -4.59
N GLU A 101 4.24 5.01 -4.31
CA GLU A 101 5.20 4.12 -3.67
C GLU A 101 6.37 3.72 -4.58
N ALA A 102 6.12 3.51 -5.88
CA ALA A 102 7.20 3.30 -6.87
C ALA A 102 8.13 4.52 -6.96
N ILE A 103 7.57 5.73 -6.93
CA ILE A 103 8.35 6.97 -6.90
C ILE A 103 9.09 7.13 -5.57
N ARG A 104 8.52 6.68 -4.46
CA ARG A 104 9.20 6.67 -3.15
C ARG A 104 10.43 5.77 -3.18
N TYR A 105 10.33 4.57 -3.76
CA TYR A 105 11.47 3.68 -3.96
C TYR A 105 12.58 4.33 -4.81
N LEU A 106 12.22 5.04 -5.87
CA LEU A 106 13.18 5.80 -6.68
C LEU A 106 13.89 6.89 -5.87
N ARG A 107 13.16 7.67 -5.07
CA ARG A 107 13.69 8.82 -4.34
C ARG A 107 14.43 8.46 -3.05
N GLN A 108 13.95 7.43 -2.37
CA GLN A 108 14.37 7.04 -1.03
C GLN A 108 14.57 5.52 -0.99
N PRO A 109 15.60 4.98 -1.69
CA PRO A 109 15.83 3.54 -1.78
C PRO A 109 16.13 2.88 -0.41
N GLN A 110 16.39 3.68 0.63
CA GLN A 110 16.63 3.20 1.98
C GLN A 110 15.43 3.30 2.92
N TYR A 111 14.29 3.82 2.45
CA TYR A 111 13.11 4.03 3.29
C TYR A 111 12.46 2.72 3.77
N TYR A 112 12.45 1.70 2.90
CA TYR A 112 11.85 0.39 3.15
C TYR A 112 12.88 -0.68 3.45
N GLY A 113 12.57 -1.59 4.36
CA GLY A 113 13.46 -2.60 4.90
C GLY A 113 13.36 -3.98 4.24
N ALA A 114 12.39 -4.25 3.37
CA ALA A 114 12.33 -5.52 2.65
C ALA A 114 13.41 -5.60 1.56
N PRO A 115 13.90 -6.81 1.24
CA PRO A 115 13.57 -8.10 1.88
C PRO A 115 14.32 -8.38 3.19
N ALA A 116 15.43 -7.69 3.45
CA ALA A 116 16.27 -7.95 4.61
C ALA A 116 16.06 -6.86 5.67
N ALA A 117 15.31 -7.18 6.72
CA ALA A 117 15.05 -6.27 7.84
C ALA A 117 16.37 -5.60 8.29
N ARG A 118 16.41 -4.27 8.22
CA ARG A 118 17.57 -3.46 8.59
C ARG A 118 17.35 -2.86 9.97
N THR A 119 18.38 -2.87 10.81
CA THR A 119 18.34 -2.21 12.11
C THR A 119 17.93 -0.75 11.95
N GLY A 120 16.86 -0.33 12.65
CA GLY A 120 16.34 1.03 12.58
C GLY A 120 15.33 1.31 11.45
N VAL A 121 15.01 0.34 10.60
CA VAL A 121 13.97 0.48 9.56
C VAL A 121 12.68 -0.22 10.00
N THR A 122 11.67 0.58 10.36
CA THR A 122 10.38 0.08 10.84
C THR A 122 9.51 -0.50 9.72
N TRP A 123 9.61 0.05 8.50
CA TRP A 123 8.70 -0.25 7.40
C TRP A 123 9.31 -1.23 6.42
N LEU A 124 8.60 -2.29 6.06
CA LEU A 124 9.09 -3.32 5.16
C LEU A 124 8.90 -2.92 3.68
N GLY A 125 7.78 -2.30 3.31
CA GLY A 125 7.46 -2.02 1.92
C GLY A 125 7.12 -3.27 1.11
N ALA A 126 7.23 -3.16 -0.22
CA ALA A 126 7.03 -4.27 -1.17
C ALA A 126 7.80 -5.56 -0.77
N ALA A 127 7.08 -6.69 -0.75
CA ALA A 127 7.66 -8.00 -0.49
C ALA A 127 8.26 -8.62 -1.75
N ASP A 128 9.41 -9.28 -1.61
CA ASP A 128 10.02 -10.07 -2.69
C ASP A 128 9.10 -11.21 -3.15
N ASP A 129 9.10 -11.49 -4.46
CA ASP A 129 8.32 -12.60 -5.02
C ASP A 129 8.69 -13.96 -4.38
N THR A 130 9.96 -14.14 -3.98
CA THR A 130 10.43 -15.37 -3.32
C THR A 130 9.81 -15.54 -1.94
N VAL A 131 9.68 -14.44 -1.19
CA VAL A 131 9.02 -14.42 0.13
C VAL A 131 7.53 -14.69 -0.04
N LEU A 132 6.87 -14.04 -1.01
CA LEU A 132 5.45 -14.27 -1.32
C LEU A 132 5.19 -15.73 -1.69
N ARG A 133 6.00 -16.33 -2.58
CA ARG A 133 5.87 -17.76 -2.97
C ARG A 133 6.06 -18.69 -1.78
N ARG A 134 7.07 -18.45 -0.94
CA ARG A 134 7.33 -19.28 0.25
C ARG A 134 6.18 -19.21 1.25
N ARG A 135 5.63 -18.02 1.49
CA ARG A 135 4.52 -17.82 2.44
C ARG A 135 3.17 -18.25 1.87
N GLY A 136 3.00 -18.20 0.55
CA GLY A 136 1.81 -18.66 -0.15
C GLY A 136 1.42 -20.10 0.19
N ILE A 137 2.40 -20.97 0.48
CA ILE A 137 2.15 -22.36 0.89
C ILE A 137 1.25 -22.43 2.13
N GLN A 138 1.44 -21.51 3.10
CA GLN A 138 0.66 -21.49 4.34
C GLN A 138 -0.82 -21.16 4.12
N PHE A 139 -1.15 -20.45 3.04
CA PHE A 139 -2.54 -20.17 2.67
C PHE A 139 -3.20 -21.35 1.95
N VAL A 140 -2.40 -22.16 1.24
CA VAL A 140 -2.88 -23.36 0.54
C VAL A 140 -3.12 -24.51 1.51
N ASP A 141 -2.22 -24.70 2.48
CA ASP A 141 -2.32 -25.76 3.49
C ASP A 141 -3.21 -25.39 4.70
N GLY A 142 -3.68 -24.14 4.78
CA GLY A 142 -4.57 -23.65 5.83
C GLY A 142 -3.87 -23.23 7.14
N THR A 143 -2.53 -23.31 7.22
CA THR A 143 -1.75 -22.87 8.40
C THR A 143 -1.85 -21.36 8.64
N ALA A 144 -2.16 -20.59 7.59
CA ALA A 144 -2.60 -19.22 7.66
C ALA A 144 -4.00 -19.14 7.01
N PRO A 145 -5.08 -19.10 7.81
CA PRO A 145 -6.45 -19.13 7.28
C PRO A 145 -6.83 -17.84 6.53
N GLY A 146 -6.06 -16.77 6.70
CA GLY A 146 -6.29 -15.50 6.04
C GLY A 146 -5.34 -14.41 6.53
N PHE A 147 -5.71 -13.16 6.25
CA PHE A 147 -4.97 -11.99 6.68
C PHE A 147 -5.90 -10.87 7.10
N ALA A 148 -5.42 -10.01 7.99
CA ALA A 148 -6.04 -8.77 8.41
C ALA A 148 -5.22 -7.60 7.89
N VAL A 149 -5.92 -6.61 7.32
CA VAL A 149 -5.32 -5.37 6.85
C VAL A 149 -5.73 -4.26 7.81
N CYS A 150 -4.78 -3.80 8.63
CA CYS A 150 -5.00 -2.79 9.66
C CYS A 150 -4.45 -1.43 9.19
N VAL A 151 -5.35 -0.47 8.95
CA VAL A 151 -4.98 0.87 8.48
C VAL A 151 -5.08 1.89 9.62
N GLY A 152 -4.03 2.68 9.81
CA GLY A 152 -3.98 3.73 10.83
C GLY A 152 -3.50 3.23 12.19
N ALA A 153 -4.20 3.59 13.26
CA ALA A 153 -3.79 3.34 14.64
C ALA A 153 -4.97 2.90 15.51
N ALA A 154 -4.69 2.09 16.53
CA ALA A 154 -5.64 1.78 17.59
C ALA A 154 -5.85 3.01 18.49
N PRO A 155 -6.94 3.06 19.30
CA PRO A 155 -7.16 4.16 20.25
C PRO A 155 -5.99 4.43 21.20
N ASP A 156 -5.31 3.37 21.64
CA ASP A 156 -4.16 3.41 22.53
C ASP A 156 -3.25 2.17 22.30
N ALA A 157 -2.07 2.17 22.93
CA ALA A 157 -1.07 1.12 22.75
C ALA A 157 -1.47 -0.24 23.37
N ALA A 158 -2.23 -0.25 24.47
CA ALA A 158 -2.69 -1.49 25.09
C ALA A 158 -3.71 -2.19 24.18
N THR A 159 -4.63 -1.42 23.59
CA THR A 159 -5.58 -1.90 22.59
C THR A 159 -4.86 -2.43 21.34
N ALA A 160 -3.79 -1.75 20.90
CA ALA A 160 -2.97 -2.23 19.77
C ALA A 160 -2.36 -3.61 20.04
N VAL A 161 -1.77 -3.82 21.22
CA VAL A 161 -1.16 -5.10 21.63
C VAL A 161 -2.21 -6.20 21.73
N ALA A 162 -3.37 -5.91 22.33
CA ALA A 162 -4.46 -6.87 22.45
C ALA A 162 -4.98 -7.31 21.06
N LEU A 163 -5.24 -6.35 20.16
CA LEU A 163 -5.68 -6.63 18.78
C LEU A 163 -4.65 -7.48 18.02
N ALA A 164 -3.36 -7.12 18.08
CA ALA A 164 -2.31 -7.88 17.41
C ALA A 164 -2.13 -9.28 18.00
N GLY A 165 -2.33 -9.45 19.31
CA GLY A 165 -2.34 -10.74 19.98
C GLY A 165 -3.46 -11.64 19.47
N GLU A 166 -4.70 -11.15 19.49
CA GLU A 166 -5.88 -11.90 19.03
C GLU A 166 -5.76 -12.33 17.56
N LEU A 167 -5.32 -11.43 16.67
CA LEU A 167 -5.12 -11.76 15.26
C LEU A 167 -4.05 -12.85 15.05
N ARG A 168 -2.98 -12.84 15.86
CA ARG A 168 -1.91 -13.85 15.80
C ARG A 168 -2.35 -15.20 16.38
N GLU A 169 -3.13 -15.20 17.45
CA GLU A 169 -3.74 -16.41 18.02
C GLU A 169 -4.66 -17.10 17.01
N ASN A 170 -5.34 -16.31 16.17
CA ASN A 170 -6.11 -16.78 15.02
C ASN A 170 -5.25 -17.10 13.78
N HIS A 171 -3.93 -17.14 13.92
CA HIS A 171 -2.97 -17.49 12.88
C HIS A 171 -2.99 -16.58 11.64
N LEU A 172 -3.50 -15.35 11.74
CA LEU A 172 -3.58 -14.42 10.62
C LEU A 172 -2.24 -13.72 10.35
N TYR A 173 -1.98 -13.40 9.07
CA TYR A 173 -1.04 -12.34 8.73
C TYR A 173 -1.69 -10.97 8.97
N VAL A 174 -0.99 -10.06 9.62
CA VAL A 174 -1.47 -8.71 9.93
C VAL A 174 -0.63 -7.70 9.16
N PHE A 175 -1.17 -7.16 8.07
CA PHE A 175 -0.54 -6.11 7.28
C PHE A 175 -0.94 -4.74 7.82
N MET A 176 0.03 -3.87 8.08
CA MET A 176 -0.19 -2.60 8.76
C MET A 176 0.32 -1.43 7.91
N ALA A 177 -0.55 -0.48 7.59
CA ALA A 177 -0.15 0.71 6.86
C ALA A 177 -0.87 1.98 7.35
N GLY A 178 -0.33 3.14 7.01
CA GLY A 178 -0.96 4.41 7.30
C GLY A 178 -0.86 4.86 8.76
N THR A 179 -1.18 6.13 8.97
CA THR A 179 -1.21 6.76 10.29
C THR A 179 -2.54 7.42 10.55
N SER A 180 -2.95 7.41 11.82
CA SER A 180 -4.08 8.20 12.32
C SER A 180 -3.67 8.81 13.67
N ARG A 181 -4.11 10.03 13.95
CA ARG A 181 -3.79 10.74 15.21
C ARG A 181 -2.27 10.84 15.51
N GLY A 182 -1.45 10.95 14.46
CA GLY A 182 0.00 11.12 14.57
C GLY A 182 0.82 9.84 14.76
N THR A 183 0.18 8.68 14.87
CA THR A 183 0.84 7.37 15.04
C THR A 183 0.25 6.31 14.11
N SER A 184 0.83 5.13 14.11
CA SER A 184 0.35 3.92 13.42
C SER A 184 0.27 2.73 14.38
N LEU A 185 -0.43 1.68 13.98
CA LEU A 185 -0.46 0.41 14.72
C LEU A 185 0.95 -0.17 14.88
N ALA A 186 1.76 -0.14 13.82
CA ALA A 186 3.14 -0.61 13.86
C ALA A 186 4.00 0.15 14.89
N GLU A 187 3.86 1.48 14.96
CA GLU A 187 4.58 2.31 15.94
C GLU A 187 4.08 2.08 17.36
N GLN A 188 2.77 1.87 17.56
CA GLN A 188 2.20 1.52 18.87
C GLN A 188 2.76 0.18 19.38
N LEU A 189 2.86 -0.82 18.50
CA LEU A 189 3.45 -2.12 18.83
C LEU A 189 4.95 -2.01 19.14
N ALA A 190 5.69 -1.26 18.34
CA ALA A 190 7.12 -1.03 18.55
C ALA A 190 7.40 -0.33 19.89
N ALA A 191 6.58 0.66 20.27
CA ALA A 191 6.68 1.35 21.55
C ALA A 191 6.45 0.44 22.76
N GLN A 192 5.73 -0.68 22.58
CA GLN A 192 5.50 -1.69 23.60
C GLN A 192 6.50 -2.87 23.52
N GLY A 193 7.53 -2.76 22.68
CA GLY A 193 8.54 -3.81 22.51
C GLY A 193 8.04 -5.06 21.78
N VAL A 194 6.90 -4.99 21.08
CA VAL A 194 6.38 -6.12 20.31
C VAL A 194 7.18 -6.26 19.02
N ALA A 195 7.77 -7.44 18.83
CA ALA A 195 8.50 -7.75 17.61
C ALA A 195 7.57 -7.81 16.39
N THR A 196 7.85 -6.96 15.40
CA THR A 196 7.18 -6.96 14.10
C THR A 196 8.11 -7.51 13.02
N GLY A 197 7.53 -7.97 11.93
CA GLY A 197 8.22 -8.60 10.83
C GLY A 197 7.40 -9.73 10.24
N GLY A 198 7.85 -10.17 9.08
CA GLY A 198 7.18 -11.26 8.39
C GLY A 198 7.20 -12.61 9.15
N GLU A 199 8.22 -12.85 9.96
CA GLU A 199 8.32 -14.06 10.79
C GLU A 199 7.35 -14.04 11.98
N THR A 200 6.98 -12.85 12.47
CA THR A 200 5.97 -12.71 13.54
C THR A 200 4.55 -12.59 13.00
N ARG A 201 4.39 -12.64 11.68
CA ARG A 201 3.14 -12.38 10.93
C ARG A 201 2.59 -10.95 11.12
N LEU A 202 3.31 -10.06 11.79
CA LEU A 202 2.96 -8.65 11.96
C LEU A 202 3.78 -7.81 10.97
N VAL A 203 3.24 -7.49 9.82
CA VAL A 203 3.95 -6.93 8.67
C VAL A 203 3.70 -5.41 8.57
N PRO A 204 4.62 -4.54 9.00
CA PRO A 204 4.50 -3.10 8.81
C PRO A 204 4.85 -2.72 7.37
N CYS A 205 3.85 -2.42 6.54
CA CYS A 205 4.03 -2.11 5.13
C CYS A 205 4.61 -0.71 4.92
N GLY A 206 4.03 0.32 5.54
CA GLY A 206 4.54 1.69 5.45
C GLY A 206 3.74 2.71 6.25
N ARG A 207 4.38 3.84 6.58
CA ARG A 207 3.74 4.92 7.36
C ARG A 207 2.64 5.65 6.59
N ASP A 208 2.79 5.81 5.28
CA ASP A 208 1.79 6.44 4.43
C ASP A 208 0.66 5.44 4.14
N VAL A 209 -0.58 5.92 4.02
CA VAL A 209 -1.73 5.07 3.68
C VAL A 209 -1.56 4.40 2.31
N THR A 210 -0.80 5.02 1.40
CA THR A 210 -0.52 4.48 0.07
C THR A 210 0.31 3.19 0.09
N ALA A 211 1.01 2.89 1.19
CA ALA A 211 1.73 1.62 1.36
C ALA A 211 0.81 0.40 1.53
N ILE A 212 -0.51 0.59 1.54
CA ILE A 212 -1.50 -0.50 1.54
C ILE A 212 -1.52 -1.33 0.24
N VAL A 213 -0.83 -0.84 -0.80
CA VAL A 213 -0.69 -1.50 -2.09
C VAL A 213 0.33 -2.64 -2.09
N PHE A 214 1.12 -2.79 -1.02
CA PHE A 214 2.08 -3.89 -0.83
C PHE A 214 1.41 -5.10 -0.18
#